data_AF-A0A0B1TB74-F1
#
_entry.id   AF-A0A0B1TB74-F1
#
_cell.length_a   1.000
_cell.length_b   1.000
_cell.length_c   1.000
_cell.angle_alpha   90.00
_cell.angle_beta   90.00
_cell.angle_gamma   90.00
#
_symmetry.space_group_name_H-M   'P 1'
#
loop_
_entity.id
_entity.type
_entity.pdbx_description
1 polymer ?
#
loop_
_entity_poly.entity_id
_entity_poly.type
_entity_poly.pdbx_seq_one_letter_code
_entity_poly.pdbx_strand_id
1 'polypeptide(L)'
;MEAKMMYQEACTGCRTCRPPVVFEPPAWRWWHILTGPPRYQQPEVQKDYSGIVNEKCGQTHEVDLKGTDLIIENNQQEDSSCLRVRMGGTEAGRSGVIADGFRRCSAKRVGTSDNEDFYTTDLLAKAVTLTFVKIPVSFDPSFRCIFR
;
A
#
# COMPACT_ATOMS: atom_id res chain seq x y z
N MET A 1 17.84 4.94 -11.62
CA MET A 1 17.88 4.28 -10.30
C MET A 1 17.69 2.80 -10.50
N GLU A 2 18.41 1.98 -9.76
CA GLU A 2 18.28 0.52 -9.77
C GLU A 2 18.15 0.05 -8.32
N ALA A 3 17.15 -0.77 -8.04
CA ALA A 3 16.86 -1.27 -6.70
C ALA A 3 16.34 -2.70 -6.78
N LYS A 4 16.63 -3.50 -5.76
CA LYS A 4 16.00 -4.80 -5.53
C LYS A 4 14.89 -4.63 -4.52
N MET A 5 13.72 -5.16 -4.84
CA MET A 5 12.56 -5.09 -3.97
C MET A 5 12.12 -6.49 -3.57
N MET A 6 11.97 -6.70 -2.25
CA MET A 6 11.26 -7.84 -1.71
C MET A 6 9.90 -7.36 -1.21
N TYR A 7 8.81 -8.00 -1.64
CA TYR A 7 7.47 -7.61 -1.22
C TYR A 7 6.60 -8.81 -0.86
N GLN A 8 5.63 -8.57 0.02
CA GLN A 8 4.54 -9.51 0.30
C GLN A 8 3.27 -9.02 -0.37
N GLU A 9 2.53 -9.89 -1.04
CA GLU A 9 1.29 -9.52 -1.72
C GLU A 9 0.27 -8.91 -0.73
N ALA A 10 -0.48 -7.92 -1.20
CA ALA A 10 -1.60 -7.37 -0.44
C ALA A 10 -2.68 -8.46 -0.22
N CYS A 11 -3.22 -8.53 1.00
CA CYS A 11 -4.28 -9.46 1.35
C CYS A 11 -5.44 -8.70 1.99
N THR A 12 -6.64 -8.88 1.44
CA THR A 12 -7.89 -8.27 1.93
C THR A 12 -8.34 -8.83 3.28
N GLY A 13 -7.74 -9.94 3.72
CA GLY A 13 -8.04 -10.63 4.98
C GLY A 13 -8.20 -12.13 4.73
N CYS A 14 -7.48 -12.93 5.50
CA CYS A 14 -7.61 -14.39 5.50
C CYS A 14 -7.36 -14.90 6.92
N ARG A 15 -7.70 -16.17 7.19
CA ARG A 15 -7.49 -16.80 8.49
C ARG A 15 -6.05 -16.72 9.02
N THR A 16 -5.07 -16.57 8.13
CA THR A 16 -3.65 -16.50 8.48
C THR A 16 -3.25 -15.12 9.00
N CYS A 17 -3.84 -14.05 8.45
CA CYS A 17 -3.49 -12.68 8.83
C CYS A 17 -4.50 -12.03 9.80
N ARG A 18 -5.71 -12.57 9.89
CA ARG A 18 -6.74 -12.14 10.84
C ARG A 18 -7.18 -13.34 11.68
N PRO A 19 -6.88 -13.34 13.00
CA PRO A 19 -7.35 -14.39 13.88
C PRO A 19 -8.89 -14.38 13.91
N PRO A 20 -9.52 -15.55 14.14
CA PRO A 20 -10.96 -15.62 14.32
C PRO A 20 -11.38 -14.73 15.50
N VAL A 21 -12.52 -14.07 15.36
CA VAL A 21 -13.11 -13.30 16.45
C VAL A 21 -13.55 -14.29 17.52
N VAL A 22 -12.79 -14.40 18.60
CA VAL A 22 -13.16 -15.24 19.74
C VAL A 22 -14.25 -14.50 20.50
N PHE A 23 -15.48 -14.99 20.37
CA PHE A 23 -16.59 -14.47 21.16
C PHE A 23 -16.45 -15.03 22.58
N GLU A 24 -16.04 -14.19 23.53
CA GLU A 24 -16.07 -14.57 24.94
C GLU A 24 -17.55 -14.63 25.38
N PRO A 25 -18.04 -15.81 25.84
CA PRO A 25 -19.41 -15.88 26.33
C PRO A 25 -19.55 -14.94 27.54
N PRO A 26 -20.69 -14.25 27.67
CA PRO A 26 -20.88 -13.29 28.75
C PRO A 26 -20.70 -13.99 30.10
N ALA A 27 -19.80 -13.46 30.94
CA ALA A 27 -19.51 -14.01 32.25
C ALA A 27 -20.72 -13.82 33.19
N TRP A 28 -21.63 -14.81 33.17
CA TRP A 28 -22.79 -14.83 34.02
C TRP A 28 -22.38 -15.05 35.48
N ARG A 29 -22.57 -14.00 36.29
CA ARG A 29 -22.57 -14.09 37.75
C ARG A 29 -23.97 -14.42 38.24
N TRP A 30 -24.06 -15.24 39.28
CA TRP A 30 -25.33 -15.75 39.80
C TRP A 30 -26.34 -14.65 40.19
N TRP A 31 -25.87 -13.49 40.65
CA TRP A 31 -26.72 -12.34 41.01
C TRP A 31 -27.48 -11.74 39.80
N HIS A 32 -27.09 -12.03 38.55
CA HIS A 32 -27.81 -11.56 37.35
C HIS A 32 -29.19 -12.20 37.17
N ILE A 33 -29.52 -13.25 37.92
CA ILE A 33 -30.90 -13.77 38.03
C ILE A 33 -31.84 -12.70 38.61
N LEU A 34 -31.34 -11.83 39.49
CA LEU A 34 -32.13 -10.81 40.17
C LEU A 34 -32.15 -9.47 39.43
N THR A 35 -31.02 -9.09 38.83
CA THR A 35 -30.83 -7.78 38.18
C THR A 35 -31.06 -7.79 36.67
N GLY A 36 -31.31 -8.97 36.10
CA GLY A 36 -31.47 -9.17 34.67
C GLY A 36 -30.13 -9.34 33.93
N PRO A 37 -30.18 -9.79 32.66
CA PRO A 37 -28.99 -9.99 31.86
C PRO A 37 -28.22 -8.67 31.69
N PRO A 38 -26.88 -8.68 31.75
CA PRO A 38 -26.10 -7.47 31.53
C PRO A 38 -26.37 -6.94 30.11
N ARG A 39 -26.60 -5.63 30.00
CA ARG A 39 -26.72 -4.96 28.70
C ARG A 39 -25.34 -4.78 28.08
N TYR A 40 -24.83 -5.81 27.42
CA TYR A 40 -23.67 -5.66 26.55
C TYR A 40 -24.08 -4.93 25.29
N GLN A 41 -23.25 -3.98 24.83
CA GLN A 41 -23.35 -3.50 23.47
C GLN A 41 -23.12 -4.69 22.55
N GLN A 42 -24.04 -4.93 21.60
CA GLN A 42 -23.78 -5.93 20.57
C GLN A 42 -22.47 -5.51 19.89
N PRO A 43 -21.45 -6.38 19.86
CA PRO A 43 -20.27 -6.07 19.07
C PRO A 43 -20.74 -5.87 17.63
N GLU A 44 -20.26 -4.80 16.99
CA GLU A 44 -20.44 -4.61 15.56
C GLU A 44 -20.06 -5.91 14.86
N VAL A 45 -20.88 -6.34 13.90
CA VAL A 45 -20.69 -7.61 13.19
C VAL A 45 -19.34 -7.56 12.48
N GLN A 46 -18.30 -8.07 13.14
CA GLN A 46 -16.97 -8.18 12.57
C GLN A 46 -17.03 -9.25 11.49
N LYS A 47 -16.56 -8.89 10.29
CA LYS A 47 -16.46 -9.82 9.15
C LYS A 47 -15.62 -11.04 9.58
N ASP A 48 -16.16 -12.23 9.38
CA ASP A 48 -15.45 -13.47 9.68
C ASP A 48 -14.52 -13.85 8.51
N TYR A 49 -13.22 -13.88 8.78
CA TYR A 49 -12.18 -14.26 7.82
C TYR A 49 -11.72 -15.72 7.98
N SER A 50 -12.30 -16.47 8.92
CA SER A 50 -11.92 -17.85 9.25
C SER A 50 -12.05 -18.81 8.06
N GLY A 51 -13.04 -18.58 7.19
CA GLY A 51 -13.30 -19.35 5.98
C GLY A 51 -12.45 -18.95 4.77
N ILE A 52 -11.76 -17.79 4.81
CA ILE A 52 -10.99 -17.28 3.68
C ILE A 52 -9.57 -17.83 3.75
N VAL A 53 -9.21 -18.65 2.76
CA VAL A 53 -7.86 -19.20 2.59
C VAL A 53 -7.18 -18.47 1.44
N ASN A 54 -6.06 -17.80 1.73
CA ASN A 54 -5.19 -17.22 0.72
C ASN A 54 -3.81 -17.88 0.83
N GLU A 55 -3.46 -18.71 -0.15
CA GLU A 55 -2.20 -19.45 -0.19
C GLU A 55 -0.98 -18.56 -0.37
N LYS A 56 -1.16 -17.39 -1.01
CA LYS A 56 -0.11 -16.41 -1.25
C LYS A 56 0.11 -15.47 -0.07
N CYS A 57 -0.75 -15.51 0.94
CA CYS A 57 -0.63 -14.65 2.10
C CYS A 57 0.65 -14.96 2.87
N GLY A 58 1.53 -13.97 3.02
CA GLY A 58 2.81 -14.11 3.71
C GLY A 58 3.94 -14.67 2.83
N GLN A 59 3.68 -14.98 1.56
CA GLN A 59 4.75 -15.28 0.60
C GLN A 59 5.50 -14.00 0.25
N THR A 60 6.83 -14.11 0.14
CA THR A 60 7.72 -13.00 -0.20
C THR A 60 8.22 -13.20 -1.63
N HIS A 61 8.07 -12.18 -2.46
CA HIS A 61 8.50 -12.15 -3.84
C HIS A 61 9.64 -11.16 -4.01
N GLU A 62 10.57 -11.46 -4.91
CA GLU A 62 11.69 -10.58 -5.28
C GLU A 62 11.47 -10.03 -6.69
N VAL A 63 11.63 -8.72 -6.85
CA VAL A 63 11.50 -8.00 -8.13
C VAL A 63 12.65 -7.01 -8.25
N ASP A 64 13.31 -7.03 -9.40
CA ASP A 64 14.31 -6.03 -9.76
C ASP A 64 13.61 -4.79 -10.34
N LEU A 65 13.80 -3.65 -9.68
CA LEU A 65 13.26 -2.36 -10.08
C LEU A 65 14.33 -1.53 -10.81
N LYS A 66 13.95 -1.00 -11.96
CA LYS A 66 14.74 -0.01 -12.70
C LYS A 66 13.82 1.13 -13.10
N GLY A 67 14.31 2.36 -13.00
CA GLY A 67 13.53 3.54 -13.36
C GLY A 67 14.12 4.84 -12.84
N THR A 68 13.48 5.95 -13.14
CA THR A 68 13.84 7.29 -12.64
C THR A 68 12.94 7.74 -11.51
N ASP A 69 11.72 7.22 -11.42
CA ASP A 69 10.70 7.61 -10.45
C ASP A 69 10.25 6.38 -9.64
N LEU A 70 10.19 6.53 -8.31
CA LEU A 70 9.74 5.52 -7.36
C LEU A 70 8.73 6.17 -6.41
N ILE A 71 7.51 5.65 -6.40
CA ILE A 71 6.41 6.14 -5.58
C ILE A 71 5.92 5.00 -4.70
N ILE A 72 5.81 5.28 -3.40
CA ILE A 72 5.23 4.35 -2.42
C ILE A 72 4.12 5.11 -1.71
N GLU A 73 2.89 4.67 -1.91
CA GLU A 73 1.70 5.31 -1.36
C GLU A 73 0.94 4.34 -0.46
N ASN A 74 0.31 4.89 0.58
CA ASN A 74 -0.65 4.15 1.36
C ASN A 74 -2.00 4.14 0.63
N ASN A 75 -2.50 2.95 0.33
CA ASN A 75 -3.83 2.72 -0.22
C ASN A 75 -4.71 2.13 0.88
N GLN A 76 -5.57 2.97 1.44
CA GLN A 76 -6.58 2.60 2.42
C GLN A 76 -7.84 2.12 1.70
N GLN A 77 -8.17 0.85 1.86
CA GLN A 77 -9.45 0.27 1.47
C GLN A 77 -10.37 0.18 2.70
N GLU A 78 -11.67 -0.05 2.48
CA GLU A 78 -12.67 -0.10 3.55
C GLU A 78 -12.31 -1.08 4.67
N ASP A 79 -11.81 -2.27 4.30
CA ASP A 79 -11.50 -3.33 5.26
C ASP A 79 -10.00 -3.55 5.47
N SER A 80 -9.12 -2.95 4.68
CA SER A 80 -7.67 -3.25 4.71
C SER A 80 -6.81 -2.07 4.28
N SER A 81 -5.55 -2.05 4.70
CA SER A 81 -4.56 -1.10 4.20
C SER A 81 -3.45 -1.85 3.48
N CYS A 82 -3.02 -1.29 2.35
CA CYS A 82 -1.94 -1.83 1.55
C CYS A 82 -1.06 -0.70 1.02
N LEU A 83 0.19 -1.03 0.68
CA LEU A 83 1.11 -0.12 0.02
C LEU A 83 0.96 -0.31 -1.49
N ARG A 84 0.78 0.78 -2.24
CA ARG A 84 0.91 0.78 -3.70
C ARG A 84 2.31 1.25 -4.05
N VAL A 85 3.09 0.38 -4.67
CA VAL A 85 4.44 0.69 -5.15
C VAL A 85 4.39 0.86 -6.66
N ARG A 86 4.87 2.01 -7.13
CA ARG A 86 4.97 2.33 -8.55
C ARG A 86 6.40 2.72 -8.90
N MET A 87 6.97 2.04 -9.89
CA MET A 87 8.29 2.36 -10.45
C MET A 87 8.14 2.63 -11.95
N GLY A 88 8.76 3.69 -12.43
CA GLY A 88 8.61 4.12 -13.82
C GLY A 88 9.77 4.94 -14.37
N GLY A 89 9.66 5.28 -15.65
CA GLY A 89 10.60 6.16 -16.33
C GLY A 89 11.91 5.50 -16.79
N THR A 90 11.91 4.19 -17.07
CA THR A 90 13.06 3.51 -17.70
C THR A 90 13.34 4.03 -19.11
N GLU A 91 12.30 4.37 -19.86
CA GLU A 91 12.37 4.84 -21.24
C GLU A 91 12.35 6.38 -21.34
N ALA A 92 12.04 7.06 -20.24
CA ALA A 92 11.96 8.51 -20.20
C ALA A 92 13.36 9.13 -20.12
N GLY A 93 13.89 9.56 -21.28
CA GLY A 93 15.05 10.44 -21.32
C GLY A 93 14.78 11.80 -20.66
N ARG A 94 15.82 12.64 -20.54
CA ARG A 94 15.74 13.96 -19.87
C ARG A 94 14.60 14.84 -20.40
N SER A 95 14.40 14.87 -21.72
CA SER A 95 13.32 15.64 -22.36
C SER A 95 11.94 15.07 -22.02
N GLY A 96 11.81 13.74 -21.94
CA GLY A 96 10.57 13.06 -21.56
C GLY A 96 10.14 13.43 -20.14
N VAL A 97 11.09 13.42 -19.19
CA VAL A 97 10.84 13.81 -17.79
C VAL A 97 10.42 15.28 -17.68
N ILE A 98 11.04 16.18 -18.44
CA ILE A 98 10.67 17.60 -18.45
C ILE A 98 9.26 17.80 -19.03
N ALA A 99 8.97 17.16 -20.17
CA ALA A 99 7.66 17.25 -20.81
C ALA A 99 6.54 16.68 -19.93
N ASP A 100 6.82 15.58 -19.22
CA ASP A 100 5.94 15.01 -18.21
C ASP A 100 5.74 15.97 -17.02
N GLY A 101 6.81 16.59 -16.54
CA GLY A 101 6.72 17.64 -15.50
C GLY A 101 5.83 18.82 -15.90
N PHE A 102 5.95 19.32 -17.14
CA PHE A 102 5.07 20.36 -17.67
C PHE A 102 3.61 19.93 -17.73
N ARG A 103 3.36 18.69 -18.17
CA ARG A 103 2.01 18.11 -18.21
C ARG A 103 1.38 18.02 -16.83
N ARG A 104 2.10 17.49 -15.84
CA ARG A 104 1.67 17.42 -14.43
C ARG A 104 1.26 18.80 -13.89
N CYS A 105 2.09 19.83 -14.14
CA CYS A 105 1.79 21.21 -13.76
C CYS A 105 0.52 21.75 -14.44
N SER A 106 0.35 21.50 -15.73
CA SER A 106 -0.84 21.95 -16.48
C SER A 106 -2.13 21.28 -15.98
N ALA A 107 -2.05 20.01 -15.58
CA ALA A 107 -3.16 19.23 -15.04
C ALA A 107 -3.39 19.43 -13.53
N LYS A 108 -2.60 20.30 -12.86
CA LYS A 108 -2.58 20.49 -11.41
C LYS A 108 -2.42 19.18 -10.62
N ARG A 109 -1.68 18.20 -11.18
CA ARG A 109 -1.36 16.92 -10.52
C ARG A 109 0.03 17.00 -9.90
N VAL A 110 0.17 16.47 -8.68
CA VAL A 110 1.42 16.44 -7.92
C VAL A 110 1.84 14.99 -7.71
N GLY A 111 3.15 14.73 -7.79
CA GLY A 111 3.75 13.45 -7.47
C GLY A 111 3.63 12.39 -8.57
N THR A 112 2.49 12.28 -9.25
CA THR A 112 2.20 11.21 -10.22
C THR A 112 2.26 11.69 -11.67
N SER A 113 2.81 10.87 -12.56
CA SER A 113 2.73 11.08 -14.01
C SER A 113 1.28 11.00 -14.48
N ASP A 114 0.94 11.78 -15.49
CA ASP A 114 -0.35 11.72 -16.17
C ASP A 114 -0.39 10.67 -17.29
N ASN A 115 0.75 10.08 -17.61
CA ASN A 115 0.88 9.03 -18.61
C ASN A 115 0.75 7.65 -17.94
N GLU A 116 -0.25 6.87 -18.37
CA GLU A 116 -0.51 5.53 -17.84
C GLU A 116 0.66 4.57 -18.12
N ASP A 117 1.34 4.74 -19.26
CA ASP A 117 2.47 3.90 -19.67
C ASP A 117 3.79 4.29 -18.99
N PHE A 118 3.82 5.33 -18.14
CA PHE A 118 5.05 5.78 -17.49
C PHE A 118 5.55 4.82 -16.42
N TYR A 119 4.62 4.19 -15.69
CA TYR A 119 4.92 3.25 -14.61
C TYR A 119 4.91 1.83 -15.16
N THR A 120 6.11 1.28 -15.36
CA THR A 120 6.27 -0.10 -15.84
C THR A 120 5.94 -1.13 -14.77
N THR A 121 6.09 -0.76 -13.50
CA THR A 121 5.75 -1.61 -12.36
C THR A 121 4.74 -0.91 -11.48
N ASP A 122 3.57 -1.53 -11.27
CA ASP A 122 2.54 -1.08 -10.33
C ASP A 122 2.02 -2.29 -9.56
N LEU A 123 2.24 -2.32 -8.26
CA LEU A 123 1.88 -3.46 -7.41
C LEU A 123 1.33 -3.02 -6.05
N LEU A 124 0.46 -3.87 -5.52
CA LEU A 124 -0.09 -3.74 -4.18
C LEU A 124 0.60 -4.74 -3.24
N ALA A 125 1.22 -4.22 -2.20
CA ALA A 125 1.99 -4.99 -1.24
C ALA A 125 1.54 -4.73 0.19
N LYS A 126 1.58 -5.75 1.03
CA LYS A 126 1.40 -5.62 2.48
C LYS A 126 2.66 -5.04 3.15
N ALA A 127 3.81 -5.51 2.71
CA ALA A 127 5.12 -5.12 3.23
C ALA A 127 6.12 -5.08 2.09
N VAL A 128 7.07 -4.15 2.16
CA VAL A 128 8.06 -3.90 1.11
C VAL A 128 9.40 -3.65 1.78
N THR A 129 10.45 -4.31 1.28
CA THR A 129 11.85 -4.06 1.63
C THR A 129 12.60 -3.68 0.36
N LEU A 130 13.24 -2.52 0.36
CA LEU A 130 13.96 -1.98 -0.79
C LEU A 130 15.45 -1.90 -0.50
N THR A 131 16.25 -2.45 -1.42
CA THR A 131 17.70 -2.35 -1.41
C THR A 131 18.14 -1.59 -2.66
N PHE A 132 18.56 -0.34 -2.49
CA PHE A 132 19.05 0.46 -3.61
C PHE A 132 20.44 -0.03 -4.04
N VAL A 133 20.55 -0.48 -5.29
CA VAL A 133 21.82 -0.91 -5.90
C VAL A 133 22.54 0.31 -6.49
N LYS A 134 21.78 1.22 -7.12
CA LYS A 134 22.32 2.40 -7.77
C LYS A 134 21.35 3.58 -7.63
N ILE A 135 21.78 4.58 -6.86
CA ILE A 135 21.08 5.86 -6.74
C ILE A 135 21.75 6.85 -7.72
N PRO A 136 20.98 7.59 -8.54
CA PRO A 136 21.56 8.63 -9.37
C PRO A 136 22.22 9.68 -8.48
N VAL A 137 23.50 9.93 -8.72
CA VAL A 137 24.25 10.99 -8.03
C VAL A 137 23.61 12.32 -8.40
N SER A 138 23.15 13.08 -7.39
CA SER A 138 22.52 14.37 -7.60
C SER A 138 23.49 15.31 -8.30
N PHE A 139 23.20 15.68 -9.54
CA PHE A 139 23.70 16.94 -10.09
C PHE A 139 22.69 17.99 -9.67
N ASP A 140 23.12 18.96 -8.87
CA ASP A 140 22.33 20.12 -8.49
C ASP A 140 22.34 21.12 -9.66
N PRO A 141 21.19 21.36 -10.31
CA PRO A 141 20.90 22.69 -10.77
C PRO A 141 19.64 23.12 -10.04
N SER A 142 19.79 24.11 -9.18
CA SER A 142 18.75 24.93 -8.60
C SER A 142 17.73 25.40 -9.66
N PHE A 143 16.69 24.59 -9.92
CA PHE A 143 15.51 25.01 -10.63
C PHE A 143 14.44 25.34 -9.60
N ARG A 144 14.42 26.61 -9.19
CA ARG A 144 13.24 27.19 -8.54
C ARG A 144 12.10 27.16 -9.55
N CYS A 145 11.12 26.29 -9.35
CA CYS A 145 9.81 26.46 -9.96
C CYS A 145 9.22 27.78 -9.44
N ILE A 146 9.25 28.83 -10.29
CA ILE A 146 8.55 30.08 -10.03
C ILE A 146 7.08 29.81 -10.38
N PHE A 147 6.26 29.56 -9.37
CA PHE A 147 4.82 29.70 -9.50
C PHE A 147 4.53 31.20 -9.61
N ARG A 148 3.87 31.60 -10.70
CA ARG A 148 3.35 32.94 -10.92
C ARG A 148 1.83 32.91 -10.82
#